data_AF-A0A7Y3K8U7-F1
#
_entry.id   AF-A0A7Y3K8U7-F1
#
_cell.length_a   1.000
_cell.length_b   1.000
_cell.length_c   1.000
_cell.angle_alpha   90.00
_cell.angle_beta   90.00
_cell.angle_gamma   90.00
#
_symmetry.space_group_name_H-M   'P 1'
#
loop_
_entity.id
_entity.type
_entity.pdbx_description
1 polymer ?
#
loop_
_entity_poly.entity_id
_entity_poly.type
_entity_poly.pdbx_seq_one_letter_code
_entity_poly.pdbx_strand_id
1 'polypeptide(L)'
;MRILKAQDMGMCFGVRDALAKTQSISDPVQVTVFGQLVHNPLVSQRLAAGGFNMMDESQRGRLPDSTRVLVTAHGISEKTRGALLAAGKELIDTTCPLVKKAHAAAQRLRDQGCHVIVIGTPGHVEVNGIVEDLTSFVIVENPQAVERYPFTKLGIVCQTTTPTAVAAAVRAKVAQLNPHAHIQFIDTVCQPTKDRQTALEELLGQVQAMVVVGGHHSNNTRRLVDRCRQRQVPAYHVQCAAELQPQWFEGVQTVGLTAGTSTLPETIEAVYQSLSTISSHRQTKPVRAGLVRDWRKKIKPRSQARYAATTLGPPFRQSAARGSGGPTVFPLAMPAASDSREPKPGSDSLSAPPPAGKKPTTPGPWNRNNAGHHDRKFWPNPKSMA
;
A
#
# COMPACT_ATOMS: atom_id res chain seq x y z
N MET A 1 -9.55 11.58 -26.09
CA MET A 1 -8.67 10.63 -25.38
C MET A 1 -9.55 9.56 -24.72
N ARG A 2 -9.24 8.28 -24.89
CA ARG A 2 -9.94 7.17 -24.22
C ARG A 2 -9.35 6.96 -22.83
N ILE A 3 -10.20 6.70 -21.85
CA ILE A 3 -9.79 6.40 -20.47
C ILE A 3 -10.10 4.93 -20.19
N LEU A 4 -9.09 4.15 -19.82
CA LEU A 4 -9.25 2.75 -19.43
C LEU A 4 -9.04 2.63 -17.92
N LYS A 5 -10.00 2.05 -17.20
CA LYS A 5 -9.89 1.80 -15.75
C LYS A 5 -9.30 0.42 -15.52
N ALA A 6 -8.41 0.29 -14.54
CA ALA A 6 -7.98 -1.03 -14.06
C ALA A 6 -9.20 -1.79 -13.50
N GLN A 7 -9.26 -3.10 -13.72
CA GLN A 7 -10.35 -3.94 -13.21
C GLN A 7 -10.39 -3.92 -11.68
N ASP A 8 -9.22 -4.05 -11.05
CA ASP A 8 -9.03 -3.93 -9.62
C ASP A 8 -8.29 -2.64 -9.25
N MET A 9 -8.98 -1.75 -8.52
CA MET A 9 -8.38 -0.52 -7.99
C MET A 9 -9.13 0.01 -6.77
N GLY A 10 -8.50 0.95 -6.04
CA GLY A 10 -9.13 1.64 -4.91
C GLY A 10 -9.15 0.82 -3.62
N MET A 11 -10.05 1.12 -2.69
CA MET A 11 -10.10 0.49 -1.37
C MET A 11 -10.15 -1.05 -1.39
N CYS A 12 -9.27 -1.71 -0.64
CA CYS A 12 -9.41 -3.15 -0.36
C CYS A 12 -10.35 -3.39 0.83
N PHE A 13 -10.73 -4.65 1.06
CA PHE A 13 -11.66 -4.99 2.16
C PHE A 13 -11.11 -4.59 3.53
N GLY A 14 -9.82 -4.82 3.81
CA GLY A 14 -9.22 -4.46 5.10
C GLY A 14 -9.27 -2.96 5.39
N VAL A 15 -9.18 -2.11 4.35
CA VAL A 15 -9.36 -0.66 4.49
C VAL A 15 -10.83 -0.30 4.74
N ARG A 16 -11.76 -0.94 4.03
CA ARG A 16 -13.21 -0.72 4.25
C ARG A 16 -13.63 -1.14 5.65
N ASP A 17 -13.17 -2.28 6.14
CA ASP A 17 -13.49 -2.80 7.46
C ASP A 17 -12.94 -1.88 8.55
N ALA A 18 -11.70 -1.40 8.39
CA ALA A 18 -11.10 -0.44 9.31
C ALA A 18 -11.90 0.87 9.38
N LEU A 19 -12.31 1.42 8.22
CA LEU A 19 -13.16 2.61 8.15
C LEU A 19 -14.54 2.40 8.78
N ALA A 20 -15.21 1.29 8.46
CA ALA A 20 -16.51 0.94 9.03
C ALA A 20 -16.43 0.82 10.57
N LYS A 21 -15.34 0.23 11.08
CA LYS A 21 -15.11 0.15 12.52
C LYS A 21 -14.97 1.53 13.16
N THR A 22 -14.30 2.49 12.51
CA THR A 22 -14.22 3.87 13.03
C THR A 22 -15.57 4.57 13.06
N GLN A 23 -16.44 4.30 12.09
CA GLN A 23 -17.78 4.89 12.02
C GLN A 23 -18.72 4.37 13.11
N SER A 24 -18.46 3.17 13.64
CA SER A 24 -19.25 2.59 14.76
C SER A 24 -18.87 3.12 16.15
N ILE A 25 -17.86 3.99 16.25
CA ILE A 25 -17.38 4.52 17.53
C ILE A 25 -18.26 5.71 17.94
N SER A 26 -18.95 5.58 19.07
CA SER A 26 -19.87 6.61 19.59
C SER A 26 -19.16 7.85 20.14
N ASP A 27 -18.02 7.68 20.79
CA ASP A 27 -17.26 8.76 21.43
C ASP A 27 -15.82 8.81 20.86
N PRO A 28 -15.61 9.43 19.69
CA PRO A 28 -14.31 9.51 19.05
C PRO A 28 -13.31 10.39 19.81
N VAL A 29 -13.77 11.39 20.58
CA VAL A 29 -12.87 12.29 21.33
C VAL A 29 -12.13 11.59 22.48
N GLN A 30 -12.62 10.42 22.90
CA GLN A 30 -11.95 9.56 23.89
C GLN A 30 -11.03 8.50 23.27
N VAL A 31 -10.85 8.51 21.95
CA VAL A 31 -10.07 7.50 21.23
C VAL A 31 -8.85 8.14 20.57
N THR A 32 -7.67 7.56 20.81
CA THR A 32 -6.46 7.90 20.04
C THR A 32 -6.27 6.90 18.90
N VAL A 33 -6.20 7.37 17.66
CA VAL A 33 -5.71 6.59 16.52
C VAL A 33 -4.19 6.48 16.62
N PHE A 34 -3.71 5.25 16.77
CA PHE A 34 -2.30 4.98 17.05
C PHE A 34 -1.46 4.99 15.76
N GLY A 35 -1.35 6.14 15.10
CA GLY A 35 -0.73 6.32 13.78
C GLY A 35 -1.75 6.77 12.72
N GLN A 36 -1.53 6.36 11.47
CA GLN A 36 -2.54 6.54 10.41
C GLN A 36 -3.38 5.28 10.27
N LEU A 37 -4.72 5.40 10.40
CA LEU A 37 -5.65 4.27 10.22
C LEU A 37 -5.31 3.47 8.96
N VAL A 38 -5.11 4.20 7.87
CA VAL A 38 -4.56 3.77 6.58
C VAL A 38 -3.70 4.91 6.03
N HIS A 39 -2.73 4.61 5.16
CA HIS A 39 -1.90 5.65 4.51
C HIS A 39 -2.70 6.42 3.43
N ASN A 40 -3.62 7.28 3.87
CA ASN A 40 -4.39 8.21 3.04
C ASN A 40 -4.66 9.51 3.84
N PRO A 41 -4.18 10.68 3.37
CA PRO A 41 -4.33 11.93 4.12
C PRO A 41 -5.78 12.39 4.28
N LEU A 42 -6.65 12.13 3.30
CA LEU A 42 -8.07 12.48 3.39
C LEU A 42 -8.77 11.66 4.48
N VAL A 43 -8.38 10.39 4.66
CA VAL A 43 -8.89 9.57 5.77
C VAL A 43 -8.42 10.14 7.11
N SER A 44 -7.13 10.47 7.25
CA SER A 44 -6.60 11.08 8.48
C SER A 44 -7.31 12.40 8.81
N GLN A 45 -7.54 13.27 7.81
CA GLN A 45 -8.27 14.52 7.99
C GLN A 45 -9.72 14.28 8.44
N ARG A 46 -10.42 13.30 7.86
CA ARG A 46 -11.79 12.96 8.25
C ARG A 46 -11.89 12.43 9.67
N LEU A 47 -10.93 11.59 10.10
CA LEU A 47 -10.89 11.10 11.48
C LEU A 47 -10.63 12.23 12.47
N ALA A 48 -9.66 13.10 12.19
CA ALA A 48 -9.38 14.26 13.02
C ALA A 48 -10.60 15.21 13.11
N ALA A 49 -11.25 15.49 11.98
CA ALA A 49 -12.48 16.30 11.93
C ALA A 49 -13.67 15.63 12.64
N GLY A 50 -13.69 14.30 12.69
CA GLY A 50 -14.64 13.50 13.45
C GLY A 50 -14.36 13.48 14.96
N GLY A 51 -13.29 14.13 15.43
CA GLY A 51 -12.96 14.26 16.85
C GLY A 51 -11.93 13.26 17.38
N PHE A 52 -11.41 12.33 16.57
CA PHE A 52 -10.37 11.42 17.03
C PHE A 52 -9.08 12.15 17.40
N ASN A 53 -8.44 11.74 18.49
CA ASN A 53 -7.06 12.14 18.76
C ASN A 53 -6.14 11.39 17.81
N MET A 54 -5.24 12.11 17.14
CA MET A 54 -4.31 11.53 16.18
C MET A 54 -2.91 11.47 16.79
N MET A 55 -2.34 10.27 16.89
CA MET A 55 -0.93 10.10 17.23
C MET A 55 -0.12 9.86 15.97
N ASP A 56 1.01 10.55 15.82
CA ASP A 56 1.92 10.31 14.69
C ASP A 56 2.59 8.93 14.80
N GLU A 57 2.86 8.30 13.66
CA GLU A 57 3.48 6.98 13.62
C GLU A 57 4.89 6.96 14.25
N SER A 58 5.63 8.06 14.15
CA SER A 58 6.94 8.21 14.81
C SER A 58 6.84 8.27 16.34
N GLN A 59 5.65 8.52 16.89
CA GLN A 59 5.40 8.65 18.32
C GLN A 59 4.87 7.35 18.96
N ARG A 60 4.75 6.25 18.19
CA ARG A 60 4.27 4.95 18.70
C ARG A 60 5.11 4.35 19.84
N GLY A 61 6.31 4.88 20.11
CA GLY A 61 7.09 4.54 21.30
C GLY A 61 6.58 5.16 22.61
N ARG A 62 5.59 6.05 22.55
CA ARG A 62 4.95 6.68 23.72
C ARG A 62 3.54 6.13 23.91
N LEU A 63 3.10 6.08 25.17
CA LEU A 63 1.73 5.71 25.49
C LEU A 63 0.77 6.83 25.06
N PRO A 64 -0.37 6.51 24.41
CA PRO A 64 -1.43 7.47 24.16
C PRO A 64 -2.01 8.04 25.45
N ASP A 65 -2.46 9.29 25.43
CA ASP A 65 -3.11 9.90 26.59
C ASP A 65 -4.51 9.29 26.82
N SER A 66 -5.26 9.05 25.75
CA SER A 66 -6.59 8.42 25.81
C SER A 66 -6.54 7.02 26.43
N THR A 67 -7.60 6.64 27.16
CA THR A 67 -7.79 5.27 27.65
C THR A 67 -8.04 4.30 26.51
N ARG A 68 -8.76 4.73 25.46
CA ARG A 68 -9.08 3.89 24.30
C ARG A 68 -8.12 4.17 23.16
N VAL A 69 -7.55 3.13 22.59
CA VAL A 69 -6.53 3.20 21.55
C VAL A 69 -6.99 2.39 20.34
N LEU A 70 -7.08 3.06 19.20
CA LEU A 70 -7.40 2.42 17.94
C LEU A 70 -6.13 1.97 17.24
N VAL A 71 -5.97 0.64 17.13
CA VAL A 71 -4.88 0.01 16.38
C VAL A 71 -5.21 0.07 14.90
N THR A 72 -4.29 0.62 14.09
CA THR A 72 -4.45 0.85 12.65
C THR A 72 -4.54 -0.44 11.84
N ALA A 73 -4.98 -0.37 10.58
CA ALA A 73 -5.09 -1.53 9.69
C ALA A 73 -3.75 -2.27 9.46
N HIS A 74 -2.63 -1.56 9.60
CA HIS A 74 -1.26 -2.07 9.48
C HIS A 74 -0.80 -2.91 10.68
N GLY A 75 -1.57 -2.95 11.76
CA GLY A 75 -1.24 -3.71 12.96
C GLY A 75 -0.17 -3.09 13.86
N ILE A 76 0.07 -3.82 14.95
CA ILE A 76 1.13 -3.63 15.94
C ILE A 76 1.67 -5.00 16.35
N SER A 77 2.85 -5.05 16.94
CA SER A 77 3.42 -6.27 17.52
C SER A 77 2.66 -6.71 18.77
N GLU A 78 2.81 -7.97 19.16
CA GLU A 78 2.30 -8.47 20.43
C GLU A 78 3.03 -7.83 21.62
N LYS A 79 4.31 -7.49 21.46
CA LYS A 79 5.05 -6.67 22.43
C LYS A 79 4.38 -5.32 22.68
N THR A 80 4.07 -4.57 21.61
CA THR A 80 3.42 -3.26 21.70
C THR A 80 1.98 -3.39 22.22
N ARG A 81 1.25 -4.42 21.80
CA ARG A 81 -0.08 -4.75 22.36
C ARG A 81 0.00 -4.96 23.87
N GLY A 82 0.93 -5.78 24.34
CA GLY A 82 1.13 -6.05 25.76
C GLY A 82 1.46 -4.79 26.56
N ALA A 83 2.32 -3.91 26.03
CA ALA A 83 2.66 -2.64 26.67
C ALA A 83 1.44 -1.71 26.82
N LEU A 84 0.57 -1.62 25.81
CA LEU A 84 -0.65 -0.82 25.88
C LEU A 84 -1.64 -1.40 26.91
N LEU A 85 -1.86 -2.72 26.91
CA LEU A 85 -2.77 -3.38 27.86
C LEU A 85 -2.26 -3.24 29.30
N ALA A 86 -0.95 -3.43 29.53
CA ALA A 86 -0.33 -3.25 30.84
C ALA A 86 -0.44 -1.80 31.35
N ALA A 87 -0.51 -0.82 30.45
CA ALA A 87 -0.77 0.58 30.77
C ALA A 87 -2.27 0.92 30.95
N GLY A 88 -3.14 -0.09 31.04
CA GLY A 88 -4.58 0.09 31.25
C GLY A 88 -5.34 0.60 30.04
N LYS A 89 -4.79 0.44 28.82
CA LYS A 89 -5.46 0.88 27.58
C LYS A 89 -6.47 -0.16 27.10
N GLU A 90 -7.61 0.31 26.60
CA GLU A 90 -8.59 -0.50 25.86
C GLU A 90 -8.28 -0.43 24.36
N LEU A 91 -8.10 -1.59 23.71
CA LEU A 91 -7.71 -1.65 22.30
C LEU A 91 -8.91 -1.87 21.39
N ILE A 92 -9.09 -0.95 20.44
CA ILE A 92 -9.99 -1.11 19.29
C ILE A 92 -9.14 -1.58 18.11
N ASP A 93 -9.13 -2.89 17.87
CA ASP A 93 -8.24 -3.49 16.87
C ASP A 93 -8.85 -3.49 15.46
N THR A 94 -8.34 -2.63 14.57
CA THR A 94 -8.72 -2.59 13.14
C THR A 94 -7.71 -3.29 12.22
N THR A 95 -6.74 -4.02 12.78
CA THR A 95 -5.70 -4.70 11.99
C THR A 95 -6.33 -5.63 10.95
N CYS A 96 -5.90 -5.46 9.70
CA CYS A 96 -6.37 -6.30 8.60
C CYS A 96 -6.08 -7.79 8.90
N PRO A 97 -7.05 -8.71 8.71
CA PRO A 97 -6.84 -10.14 8.94
C PRO A 97 -5.66 -10.73 8.15
N LEU A 98 -5.33 -10.18 6.97
CA LEU A 98 -4.17 -10.63 6.19
C LEU A 98 -2.84 -10.14 6.77
N VAL A 99 -2.83 -8.98 7.44
CA VAL A 99 -1.68 -8.52 8.22
C VAL A 99 -1.49 -9.41 9.45
N LYS A 100 -2.57 -9.75 10.17
CA LYS A 100 -2.51 -10.72 11.29
C LYS A 100 -1.91 -12.06 10.85
N LYS A 101 -2.29 -12.56 9.66
CA LYS A 101 -1.68 -13.77 9.06
C LYS A 101 -0.19 -13.61 8.77
N ALA A 102 0.26 -12.43 8.33
CA ALA A 102 1.68 -12.14 8.12
C ALA A 102 2.47 -12.17 9.44
N HIS A 103 1.95 -11.57 10.51
CA HIS A 103 2.55 -11.63 11.84
C HIS A 103 2.65 -13.08 12.34
N ALA A 104 1.54 -13.83 12.27
CA ALA A 104 1.50 -15.23 12.69
C ALA A 104 2.48 -16.11 11.89
N ALA A 105 2.63 -15.86 10.59
CA ALA A 105 3.60 -16.56 9.74
C ALA A 105 5.05 -16.29 10.19
N ALA A 106 5.38 -15.05 10.50
CA ALA A 106 6.71 -14.66 10.97
C ALA A 106 7.03 -15.27 12.36
N GLN A 107 6.07 -15.19 13.29
CA GLN A 107 6.18 -15.81 14.62
C GLN A 107 6.35 -17.33 14.51
N ARG A 108 5.60 -18.00 13.62
CA ARG A 108 5.77 -19.44 13.38
C ARG A 108 7.19 -19.79 12.91
N LEU A 109 7.79 -18.99 12.02
CA LEU A 109 9.17 -19.23 11.57
C LEU A 109 10.19 -19.01 12.69
N ARG A 110 9.98 -17.99 13.53
CA ARG A 110 10.77 -17.77 14.75
C ARG A 110 10.69 -18.98 15.67
N ASP A 111 9.48 -19.49 15.93
CA ASP A 111 9.27 -20.64 16.83
C ASP A 111 9.88 -21.94 16.26
N GLN A 112 10.10 -22.01 14.95
CA GLN A 112 10.83 -23.09 14.27
C GLN A 112 12.37 -22.90 14.31
N GLY A 113 12.85 -21.83 14.95
CA GLY A 113 14.27 -21.50 15.08
C GLY A 113 14.89 -20.90 13.81
N CYS A 114 14.09 -20.31 12.92
CA CYS A 114 14.61 -19.68 11.71
C CYS A 114 15.18 -18.28 12.01
N HIS A 115 16.25 -17.91 11.31
CA HIS A 115 16.54 -16.49 11.06
C HIS A 115 15.55 -15.99 10.00
N VAL A 116 14.73 -15.00 10.35
CA VAL A 116 13.60 -14.56 9.53
C VAL A 116 13.99 -13.40 8.61
N ILE A 117 13.91 -13.62 7.30
CA ILE A 117 14.05 -12.61 6.26
C ILE A 117 12.66 -12.04 5.98
N VAL A 118 12.46 -10.77 6.35
CA VAL A 118 11.22 -10.03 6.07
C VAL A 118 11.44 -9.20 4.81
N ILE A 119 10.79 -9.61 3.71
CA ILE A 119 10.81 -8.86 2.45
C ILE A 119 9.86 -7.67 2.58
N GLY A 120 10.37 -6.45 2.64
CA GLY A 120 9.55 -5.27 2.87
C GLY A 120 10.34 -3.99 2.98
N THR A 121 9.63 -2.88 3.17
CA THR A 121 10.25 -1.55 3.29
C THR A 121 10.73 -1.31 4.72
N PRO A 122 12.04 -1.06 4.97
CA PRO A 122 12.53 -0.73 6.30
C PRO A 122 11.82 0.48 6.91
N GLY A 123 11.51 0.40 8.21
CA GLY A 123 10.84 1.47 8.95
C GLY A 123 9.33 1.59 8.68
N HIS A 124 8.76 0.83 7.74
CA HIS A 124 7.31 0.82 7.53
C HIS A 124 6.58 0.20 8.73
N VAL A 125 5.47 0.81 9.17
CA VAL A 125 4.74 0.39 10.38
C VAL A 125 4.33 -1.08 10.42
N GLU A 126 3.85 -1.62 9.29
CA GLU A 126 3.55 -3.05 9.14
C GLU A 126 4.79 -3.95 9.32
N VAL A 127 5.95 -3.53 8.79
CA VAL A 127 7.20 -4.29 8.91
C VAL A 127 7.71 -4.22 10.34
N ASN A 128 7.67 -3.04 10.97
CA ASN A 128 8.03 -2.85 12.38
C ASN A 128 7.18 -3.75 13.29
N GLY A 129 5.86 -3.80 13.05
CA GLY A 129 4.94 -4.66 13.78
C GLY A 129 5.29 -6.15 13.67
N ILE A 130 5.81 -6.60 12.52
CA ILE A 130 6.29 -7.98 12.35
C ILE A 130 7.59 -8.20 13.12
N VAL A 131 8.60 -7.34 12.93
CA VAL A 131 9.96 -7.59 13.42
C VAL A 131 10.13 -7.37 14.93
N GLU A 132 9.29 -6.55 15.56
CA GLU A 132 9.30 -6.31 17.00
C GLU A 132 9.07 -7.59 17.84
N ASP A 133 8.41 -8.60 17.26
CA ASP A 133 8.17 -9.90 17.91
C ASP A 133 9.24 -10.96 17.53
N LEU A 134 10.22 -10.62 16.68
CA LEU A 134 11.25 -11.54 16.21
C LEU A 134 12.56 -11.37 16.99
N THR A 135 13.23 -12.49 17.28
CA THR A 135 14.52 -12.49 17.99
C THR A 135 15.72 -12.51 17.05
N SER A 136 15.56 -13.02 15.83
CA SER A 136 16.60 -13.12 14.81
C SER A 136 15.99 -12.86 13.43
N PHE A 137 16.32 -11.71 12.83
CA PHE A 137 15.72 -11.31 11.56
C PHE A 137 16.63 -10.37 10.75
N VAL A 138 16.27 -10.19 9.48
CA VAL A 138 16.77 -9.15 8.59
C VAL A 138 15.63 -8.61 7.73
N ILE A 139 15.63 -7.32 7.42
CA ILE A 139 14.68 -6.71 6.49
C ILE A 139 15.37 -6.53 5.15
N VAL A 140 14.77 -7.05 4.08
CA VAL A 140 15.31 -6.98 2.72
C VAL A 140 14.28 -6.31 1.81
N GLU A 141 14.61 -5.15 1.26
CA GLU A 141 13.68 -4.45 0.35
C GLU A 141 13.77 -4.97 -1.10
N ASN A 142 14.95 -5.43 -1.52
CA ASN A 142 15.23 -5.79 -2.90
C ASN A 142 16.33 -6.89 -2.99
N PRO A 143 16.49 -7.55 -4.15
CA PRO A 143 17.47 -8.62 -4.32
C PRO A 143 18.93 -8.20 -4.07
N GLN A 144 19.27 -6.92 -4.24
CA GLN A 144 20.62 -6.41 -4.04
C GLN A 144 21.01 -6.34 -2.57
N ALA A 145 20.03 -6.23 -1.66
CA ALA A 145 20.23 -6.26 -0.22
C ALA A 145 20.32 -7.69 0.36
N VAL A 146 20.27 -8.74 -0.49
CA VAL A 146 20.39 -10.12 -0.05
C VAL A 146 21.87 -10.51 0.09
N GLU A 147 22.19 -11.10 1.23
CA GLU A 147 23.54 -11.52 1.58
C GLU A 147 23.60 -13.04 1.84
N ARG A 148 24.82 -13.53 2.10
CA ARG A 148 25.00 -14.85 2.70
C ARG A 148 24.85 -14.73 4.22
N TYR A 149 23.90 -15.46 4.77
CA TYR A 149 23.58 -15.44 6.19
C TYR A 149 24.21 -16.66 6.90
N PRO A 150 24.82 -16.48 8.09
CA PRO A 150 25.49 -17.55 8.84
C PRO A 150 24.49 -18.43 9.62
N PHE A 151 23.34 -18.75 9.03
CA PHE A 151 22.30 -19.58 9.65
C PHE A 151 21.97 -20.79 8.77
N THR A 152 21.63 -21.91 9.40
CA THR A 152 21.24 -23.16 8.74
C THR A 152 19.73 -23.28 8.51
N LYS A 153 18.92 -22.44 9.17
CA LYS A 153 17.47 -22.33 8.96
C LYS A 153 17.10 -20.89 8.63
N LEU A 154 16.56 -20.67 7.45
CA LEU A 154 16.08 -19.37 6.98
C LEU A 154 14.57 -19.43 6.75
N GLY A 155 13.85 -18.44 7.28
CA GLY A 155 12.42 -18.28 7.08
C GLY A 155 12.17 -17.00 6.29
N ILE A 156 11.32 -17.02 5.27
CA ILE A 156 11.03 -15.85 4.44
C ILE A 156 9.54 -15.53 4.55
N VAL A 157 9.22 -14.28 4.87
CA VAL A 157 7.88 -13.68 4.81
C VAL A 157 7.95 -12.35 4.07
N CYS A 158 6.80 -11.86 3.62
CA CYS A 158 6.65 -10.59 2.93
C CYS A 158 5.78 -9.60 3.71
N GLN A 159 6.09 -8.32 3.61
CA GLN A 159 5.10 -7.27 3.81
C GLN A 159 3.94 -7.50 2.82
N THR A 160 2.70 -7.35 3.27
CA THR A 160 1.49 -7.71 2.50
C THR A 160 1.34 -6.95 1.18
N THR A 161 1.97 -5.77 1.07
CA THR A 161 1.96 -4.89 -0.09
C THR A 161 3.21 -5.01 -0.98
N THR A 162 4.06 -6.02 -0.76
CA THR A 162 5.28 -6.26 -1.55
C THR A 162 4.95 -6.60 -3.02
N PRO A 163 5.70 -6.06 -4.00
CA PRO A 163 5.59 -6.53 -5.39
C PRO A 163 5.94 -8.01 -5.51
N THR A 164 5.08 -8.79 -6.17
CA THR A 164 5.30 -10.25 -6.35
C THR A 164 6.62 -10.56 -7.06
N ALA A 165 6.98 -9.76 -8.08
CA ALA A 165 8.25 -9.88 -8.78
C ALA A 165 9.47 -9.64 -7.87
N VAL A 166 9.37 -8.70 -6.92
CA VAL A 166 10.45 -8.43 -5.93
C VAL A 166 10.56 -9.61 -4.97
N ALA A 167 9.45 -10.12 -4.44
CA ALA A 167 9.45 -11.28 -3.56
C ALA A 167 10.08 -12.51 -4.24
N ALA A 168 9.72 -12.76 -5.50
CA ALA A 168 10.29 -13.85 -6.29
C ALA A 168 11.81 -13.69 -6.50
N ALA A 169 12.26 -12.49 -6.86
CA ALA A 169 13.68 -12.21 -7.11
C ALA A 169 14.52 -12.29 -5.83
N VAL A 170 14.02 -11.79 -4.70
CA VAL A 170 14.68 -11.92 -3.39
C VAL A 170 14.78 -13.39 -3.00
N ARG A 171 13.68 -14.16 -3.11
CA ARG A 171 13.69 -15.60 -2.81
C ARG A 171 14.73 -16.36 -3.63
N ALA A 172 14.79 -16.10 -4.94
CA ALA A 172 15.78 -16.72 -5.82
C ALA A 172 17.21 -16.37 -5.39
N LYS A 173 17.46 -15.11 -5.03
CA LYS A 173 18.78 -14.66 -4.58
C LYS A 173 19.17 -15.26 -3.22
N VAL A 174 18.23 -15.38 -2.28
CA VAL A 174 18.46 -16.03 -0.99
C VAL A 174 18.87 -17.49 -1.20
N ALA A 175 18.13 -18.22 -2.04
CA ALA A 175 18.45 -19.61 -2.38
C ALA A 175 19.83 -19.74 -3.04
N GLN A 176 20.18 -18.83 -3.95
CA GLN A 176 21.47 -18.81 -4.62
C GLN A 176 22.64 -18.60 -3.66
N LEU A 177 22.53 -17.63 -2.73
CA LEU A 177 23.63 -17.25 -1.84
C LEU A 177 23.73 -18.11 -0.57
N ASN A 178 22.67 -18.85 -0.23
CA ASN A 178 22.57 -19.66 0.98
C ASN A 178 22.24 -21.13 0.70
N PRO A 179 22.98 -21.83 -0.18
CA PRO A 179 22.71 -23.23 -0.53
C PRO A 179 22.90 -24.19 0.66
N HIS A 180 23.58 -23.74 1.72
CA HIS A 180 23.79 -24.51 2.96
C HIS A 180 22.59 -24.48 3.91
N ALA A 181 21.60 -23.60 3.68
CA ALA A 181 20.49 -23.39 4.59
C ALA A 181 19.22 -24.11 4.14
N HIS A 182 18.46 -24.64 5.10
CA HIS A 182 17.06 -25.02 4.89
C HIS A 182 16.20 -23.75 4.83
N ILE A 183 15.65 -23.45 3.65
CA ILE A 183 14.90 -22.23 3.38
C ILE A 183 13.41 -22.54 3.32
N GLN A 184 12.63 -21.94 4.22
CA GLN A 184 11.17 -22.00 4.21
C GLN A 184 10.60 -20.65 3.80
N PHE A 185 9.69 -20.63 2.83
CA PHE A 185 9.00 -19.42 2.39
C PHE A 185 7.51 -19.53 2.69
N ILE A 186 6.96 -18.47 3.30
CA ILE A 186 5.52 -18.30 3.47
C ILE A 186 5.13 -17.04 2.72
N ASP A 187 4.38 -17.19 1.63
CA ASP A 187 3.90 -16.05 0.86
C ASP A 187 2.80 -15.31 1.62
N THR A 188 3.17 -14.17 2.19
CA THR A 188 2.26 -13.29 2.93
C THR A 188 1.89 -12.04 2.13
N VAL A 189 2.21 -11.97 0.83
CA VAL A 189 1.66 -10.93 -0.06
C VAL A 189 0.16 -11.15 -0.20
N CYS A 190 -0.63 -10.14 0.13
CA CYS A 190 -2.07 -10.27 0.19
C CYS A 190 -2.71 -10.35 -1.19
N GLN A 191 -3.83 -11.06 -1.31
CA GLN A 191 -4.55 -11.22 -2.58
C GLN A 191 -4.97 -9.88 -3.20
N PRO A 192 -5.53 -8.89 -2.46
CA PRO A 192 -5.87 -7.60 -3.05
C PRO A 192 -4.68 -6.84 -3.67
N THR A 193 -3.46 -7.04 -3.16
CA THR A 193 -2.24 -6.48 -3.76
C THR A 193 -1.87 -7.22 -5.04
N LYS A 194 -2.01 -8.55 -5.08
CA LYS A 194 -1.78 -9.37 -6.29
C LYS A 194 -2.75 -9.01 -7.40
N ASP A 195 -4.04 -8.90 -7.08
CA ASP A 195 -5.10 -8.55 -8.05
C ASP A 195 -4.82 -7.20 -8.71
N ARG A 196 -4.45 -6.17 -7.91
CA ARG A 196 -4.06 -4.85 -8.43
C ARG A 196 -2.81 -4.87 -9.29
N GLN A 197 -1.82 -5.70 -8.94
CA GLN A 197 -0.63 -5.86 -9.78
C GLN A 197 -1.02 -6.49 -11.12
N THR A 198 -1.82 -7.55 -11.13
CA THR A 198 -2.32 -8.18 -12.36
C THR A 198 -3.12 -7.20 -13.21
N ALA A 199 -4.10 -6.51 -12.61
CA ALA A 199 -4.92 -5.52 -13.31
C ALA A 199 -4.09 -4.35 -13.88
N LEU A 200 -3.00 -3.97 -13.19
CA LEU A 200 -2.05 -2.99 -13.73
C LEU A 200 -1.30 -3.54 -14.94
N GLU A 201 -0.77 -4.77 -14.88
CA GLU A 201 -0.04 -5.36 -16.00
C GLU A 201 -0.90 -5.47 -17.27
N GLU A 202 -2.15 -5.88 -17.12
CA GLU A 202 -3.12 -5.96 -18.22
C GLU A 202 -3.35 -4.59 -18.87
N LEU A 203 -3.42 -3.53 -18.04
CA LEU A 203 -3.67 -2.18 -18.49
C LEU A 203 -2.45 -1.56 -19.19
N LEU A 204 -1.24 -1.84 -18.69
CA LEU A 204 0.00 -1.29 -19.23
C LEU A 204 0.24 -1.64 -20.71
N GLY A 205 -0.29 -2.78 -21.19
CA GLY A 205 -0.22 -3.16 -22.61
C GLY A 205 -1.16 -2.38 -23.54
N GLN A 206 -2.04 -1.54 -23.00
CA GLN A 206 -3.16 -0.94 -23.74
C GLN A 206 -3.16 0.60 -23.72
N VAL A 207 -2.21 1.20 -23.01
CA VAL A 207 -2.22 2.64 -22.70
C VAL A 207 -0.87 3.30 -23.02
N GLN A 208 -0.90 4.61 -23.24
CA GLN A 208 0.31 5.42 -23.51
C GLN A 208 0.76 6.20 -22.28
N ALA A 209 -0.12 6.34 -21.28
CA ALA A 209 0.18 6.94 -20.00
C ALA A 209 -0.74 6.35 -18.92
N MET A 210 -0.30 6.42 -17.67
CA MET A 210 -1.01 5.95 -16.49
C MET A 210 -1.23 7.10 -15.52
N VAL A 211 -2.43 7.18 -14.96
CA VAL A 211 -2.74 7.96 -13.76
C VAL A 211 -2.92 6.98 -12.61
N VAL A 212 -2.12 7.15 -11.56
CA VAL A 212 -2.14 6.30 -10.36
C VAL A 212 -2.59 7.15 -9.18
N VAL A 213 -3.78 6.86 -8.65
CA VAL A 213 -4.40 7.67 -7.59
C VAL A 213 -4.11 7.10 -6.21
N GLY A 214 -3.56 7.90 -5.30
CA GLY A 214 -3.43 7.53 -3.89
C GLY A 214 -2.40 8.36 -3.13
N GLY A 215 -2.31 8.14 -1.81
CA GLY A 215 -1.39 8.90 -0.96
C GLY A 215 0.09 8.67 -1.29
N HIS A 216 0.93 9.71 -1.21
CA HIS A 216 2.37 9.59 -1.47
C HIS A 216 3.12 8.63 -0.53
N HIS A 217 2.62 8.46 0.70
CA HIS A 217 3.19 7.52 1.68
C HIS A 217 2.63 6.10 1.58
N SER A 218 1.67 5.84 0.68
CA SER A 218 1.09 4.50 0.51
C SER A 218 2.08 3.58 -0.22
N ASN A 219 2.57 2.54 0.46
CA ASN A 219 3.49 1.56 -0.16
C ASN A 219 2.86 0.94 -1.42
N ASN A 220 1.62 0.46 -1.34
CA ASN A 220 0.92 -0.10 -2.49
C ASN A 220 0.84 0.88 -3.67
N THR A 221 0.52 2.16 -3.42
CA THR A 221 0.41 3.16 -4.50
C THR A 221 1.77 3.41 -5.16
N ARG A 222 2.84 3.58 -4.37
CA ARG A 222 4.20 3.75 -4.89
C ARG A 222 4.64 2.56 -5.74
N ARG A 223 4.36 1.33 -5.29
CA ARG A 223 4.71 0.12 -6.04
C ARG A 223 4.00 0.03 -7.40
N LEU A 224 2.75 0.51 -7.52
CA LEU A 224 2.07 0.61 -8.82
C LEU A 224 2.78 1.62 -9.74
N VAL A 225 3.16 2.80 -9.21
CA VAL A 225 3.90 3.82 -9.99
C VAL A 225 5.26 3.30 -10.45
N ASP A 226 6.03 2.69 -9.55
CA ASP A 226 7.34 2.10 -9.86
C ASP A 226 7.21 1.05 -10.95
N ARG A 227 6.14 0.25 -10.92
CA ARG A 227 5.89 -0.77 -11.93
C ARG A 227 5.60 -0.17 -13.30
N CYS A 228 4.80 0.90 -13.38
CA CYS A 228 4.61 1.63 -14.64
C CYS A 228 5.94 2.14 -15.22
N ARG A 229 6.79 2.73 -14.37
CA ARG A 229 8.12 3.24 -14.76
C ARG A 229 9.04 2.12 -15.25
N GLN A 230 9.05 0.97 -14.59
CA GLN A 230 9.79 -0.22 -15.04
C GLN A 230 9.34 -0.70 -16.43
N ARG A 231 8.04 -0.57 -16.75
CA ARG A 231 7.50 -0.86 -18.08
C ARG A 231 7.65 0.30 -19.08
N GLN A 232 8.36 1.37 -18.70
CA GLN A 232 8.59 2.56 -19.51
C GLN A 232 7.29 3.27 -19.96
N VAL A 233 6.21 3.12 -19.19
CA VAL A 233 4.95 3.84 -19.41
C VAL A 233 4.95 5.09 -18.51
N PRO A 234 4.78 6.31 -19.06
CA PRO A 234 4.61 7.53 -18.28
C PRO A 234 3.56 7.37 -17.19
N ALA A 235 3.91 7.66 -15.95
CA ALA A 235 3.06 7.44 -14.78
C ALA A 235 2.94 8.70 -13.92
N TYR A 236 1.71 9.20 -13.79
CA TYR A 236 1.38 10.38 -13.02
C TYR A 236 0.73 9.94 -11.70
N HIS A 237 1.48 10.11 -10.60
CA HIS A 237 0.98 9.86 -9.25
C HIS A 237 0.26 11.11 -8.75
N VAL A 238 -1.05 11.01 -8.54
CA VAL A 238 -1.87 12.10 -8.00
C VAL A 238 -2.61 11.68 -6.73
N GLN A 239 -2.78 12.58 -5.77
CA GLN A 239 -3.62 12.35 -4.59
C GLN A 239 -5.06 12.81 -4.81
N CYS A 240 -5.28 13.78 -5.70
CA CYS A 240 -6.59 14.35 -5.99
C CYS A 240 -6.71 14.85 -7.43
N ALA A 241 -7.92 15.22 -7.84
CA ALA A 241 -8.22 15.69 -9.20
C ALA A 241 -7.51 17.01 -9.56
N ALA A 242 -7.23 17.87 -8.57
CA ALA A 242 -6.58 19.17 -8.78
C ALA A 242 -5.09 19.06 -9.14
N GLU A 243 -4.45 17.93 -8.86
CA GLU A 243 -3.05 17.68 -9.23
C GLU A 243 -2.90 17.28 -10.70
N LEU A 244 -3.99 16.95 -11.39
CA LEU A 244 -3.94 16.62 -12.82
C LEU A 244 -3.58 17.85 -13.64
N GLN A 245 -2.59 17.68 -14.50
CA GLN A 245 -2.13 18.72 -15.42
C GLN A 245 -2.54 18.38 -16.85
N PRO A 246 -3.33 19.23 -17.55
CA PRO A 246 -3.79 18.93 -18.92
C PRO A 246 -2.67 18.65 -19.93
N GLN A 247 -1.51 19.30 -19.77
CA GLN A 247 -0.35 19.15 -20.66
C GLN A 247 0.27 17.74 -20.63
N TRP A 248 0.08 16.98 -19.54
CA TRP A 248 0.56 15.58 -19.43
C TRP A 248 -0.06 14.64 -20.47
N PHE A 249 -1.21 15.04 -21.01
CA PHE A 249 -2.00 14.21 -21.91
C PHE A 249 -1.88 14.67 -23.37
N GLU A 250 -0.95 15.58 -23.69
CA GLU A 250 -0.63 15.98 -25.06
C GLU A 250 -0.13 14.82 -25.92
N GLY A 251 -0.74 14.65 -27.11
CA GLY A 251 -0.52 13.48 -27.96
C GLY A 251 -1.06 12.14 -27.44
N VAL A 252 -1.54 12.06 -26.19
CA VAL A 252 -2.05 10.81 -25.59
C VAL A 252 -3.46 10.50 -26.11
N GLN A 253 -3.59 9.36 -26.78
CA GLN A 253 -4.85 8.80 -27.27
C GLN A 253 -5.55 7.93 -26.23
N THR A 254 -4.79 7.12 -25.47
CA THR A 254 -5.35 6.25 -24.43
C THR A 254 -4.57 6.40 -23.12
N VAL A 255 -5.29 6.75 -22.05
CA VAL A 255 -4.75 6.86 -20.68
C VAL A 255 -5.37 5.78 -19.79
N GLY A 256 -4.55 5.16 -18.95
CA GLY A 256 -5.00 4.23 -17.91
C GLY A 256 -5.25 4.96 -16.59
N LEU A 257 -6.24 4.49 -15.83
CA LEU A 257 -6.56 4.95 -14.48
C LEU A 257 -6.53 3.76 -13.52
N THR A 258 -5.71 3.84 -12.49
CA THR A 258 -5.68 2.89 -11.37
C THR A 258 -5.56 3.63 -10.06
N ALA A 259 -5.71 2.92 -8.94
CA ALA A 259 -5.66 3.50 -7.61
C ALA A 259 -5.16 2.53 -6.55
N GLY A 260 -4.44 3.05 -5.56
CA GLY A 260 -3.94 2.30 -4.43
C GLY A 260 -5.03 1.77 -3.50
N THR A 261 -4.65 0.80 -2.66
CA THR A 261 -5.55 0.10 -1.73
C THR A 261 -6.19 0.97 -0.65
N SER A 262 -5.66 2.17 -0.41
CA SER A 262 -6.19 3.14 0.56
C SER A 262 -6.99 4.28 -0.08
N THR A 263 -7.14 4.30 -1.41
CA THR A 263 -7.79 5.40 -2.13
C THR A 263 -9.31 5.28 -2.13
N LEU A 264 -10.01 6.34 -1.74
CA LEU A 264 -11.46 6.36 -1.61
C LEU A 264 -12.17 6.43 -2.98
N PRO A 265 -13.35 5.80 -3.14
CA PRO A 265 -14.11 5.82 -4.40
C PRO A 265 -14.38 7.22 -4.95
N GLU A 266 -14.75 8.16 -4.09
CA GLU A 266 -15.01 9.55 -4.45
C GLU A 266 -13.75 10.27 -4.97
N THR A 267 -12.57 9.90 -4.48
CA THR A 267 -11.30 10.45 -4.98
C THR A 267 -11.01 9.93 -6.39
N ILE A 268 -11.25 8.64 -6.63
CA ILE A 268 -11.07 8.02 -7.94
C ILE A 268 -12.06 8.63 -8.94
N GLU A 269 -13.32 8.80 -8.53
CA GLU A 269 -14.36 9.36 -9.38
C GLU A 269 -14.06 10.82 -9.72
N ALA A 270 -13.65 11.65 -8.75
CA ALA A 270 -13.24 13.03 -9.03
C ALA A 270 -12.08 13.11 -10.04
N VAL A 271 -11.07 12.24 -9.91
CA VAL A 271 -9.97 12.14 -10.87
C VAL A 271 -10.47 11.71 -12.25
N TYR A 272 -11.35 10.71 -12.31
CA TYR A 272 -11.95 10.25 -13.57
C TYR A 272 -12.75 11.35 -14.28
N GLN A 273 -13.55 12.12 -13.54
CA GLN A 273 -14.32 13.24 -14.08
C GLN A 273 -13.41 14.36 -14.60
N SER A 274 -12.32 14.66 -13.89
CA SER A 274 -11.31 15.62 -14.35
C SER A 274 -10.61 15.15 -15.63
N LEU A 275 -10.21 13.86 -15.71
CA LEU A 275 -9.67 13.28 -16.94
C LEU A 275 -10.65 13.32 -18.11
N SER A 276 -11.94 13.06 -17.84
CA SER A 276 -13.00 13.14 -18.83
C SER A 276 -13.17 14.58 -19.35
N THR A 277 -13.12 15.56 -18.45
CA THR A 277 -13.15 16.99 -18.79
C THR A 277 -11.96 17.40 -19.65
N ILE A 278 -10.73 16.97 -19.28
CA ILE A 278 -9.51 17.20 -20.08
C ILE A 278 -9.65 16.58 -21.48
N SER A 279 -10.27 15.39 -21.57
CA SER A 279 -10.52 14.71 -22.85
C SER A 279 -11.48 15.50 -23.76
N SER A 280 -12.57 16.03 -23.20
CA SER A 280 -13.57 16.80 -23.96
C SER A 280 -13.02 18.14 -24.45
N HIS A 281 -12.25 18.86 -23.62
CA HIS A 281 -11.63 20.14 -24.02
C HIS A 281 -10.59 19.99 -25.16
N ARG A 282 -10.05 18.79 -25.35
CA ARG A 282 -9.17 18.48 -26.49
C ARG A 282 -9.94 18.32 -27.80
N GLN A 283 -11.19 17.86 -27.74
CA GLN A 283 -12.04 17.73 -28.92
C GLN A 283 -12.60 19.08 -29.38
N THR A 284 -12.73 20.07 -28.48
CA THR A 284 -13.29 21.39 -28.81
C THR A 284 -12.27 22.43 -29.29
N LYS A 285 -10.95 22.18 -29.15
CA LYS A 285 -9.93 23.03 -29.81
C LYS A 285 -9.91 22.71 -31.30
N PRO A 286 -10.25 23.66 -32.21
CA PRO A 286 -10.16 23.41 -33.63
C PRO A 286 -8.70 23.11 -33.96
N VAL A 287 -8.47 22.01 -34.67
CA VAL A 287 -7.18 21.77 -35.31
C VAL A 287 -6.98 22.93 -36.28
N ARG A 288 -6.12 23.89 -35.93
CA ARG A 288 -5.62 24.85 -36.92
C ARG A 288 -4.96 24.01 -38.00
N ALA A 289 -5.50 24.08 -39.22
CA ALA A 289 -4.90 23.52 -40.41
C ALA A 289 -3.57 24.26 -40.69
N GLY A 290 -2.52 23.91 -39.95
CA GLY A 290 -1.15 24.32 -40.19
C GLY A 290 -0.48 23.26 -41.07
N LEU A 291 0.06 23.70 -42.20
CA LEU A 291 0.71 22.91 -43.25
C LEU A 291 1.32 21.59 -42.75
N VAL A 292 0.78 20.48 -43.27
CA VAL A 292 1.45 19.19 -43.25
C VAL A 292 2.74 19.32 -44.08
N ARG A 293 3.89 19.50 -43.41
CA ARG A 293 5.18 19.24 -44.05
C ARG A 293 5.33 17.73 -44.17
N ASP A 294 5.32 17.26 -45.41
CA ASP A 294 5.43 15.85 -45.79
C ASP A 294 6.83 15.30 -45.45
N TRP A 295 6.92 14.53 -44.37
CA TRP A 295 8.17 13.91 -43.89
C TRP A 295 8.57 12.64 -44.67
N ARG A 296 7.82 12.23 -45.71
CA ARG A 296 8.04 10.94 -46.42
C ARG A 296 9.15 10.91 -47.47
N LYS A 297 10.01 11.94 -47.61
CA LYS A 297 11.06 11.97 -48.65
C LYS A 297 12.50 11.65 -48.22
N LYS A 298 12.75 10.96 -47.11
CA LYS A 298 14.10 10.48 -46.76
C LYS A 298 14.13 9.06 -46.22
N ILE A 299 13.81 8.07 -47.06
CA ILE A 299 14.31 6.70 -46.89
C ILE A 299 14.80 6.22 -48.25
N LYS A 300 16.12 6.01 -48.39
CA LYS A 300 16.73 5.37 -49.56
C LYS A 300 16.50 3.85 -49.48
N PRO A 301 16.16 3.16 -50.58
CA PRO A 301 15.92 1.73 -50.55
C PRO A 301 17.25 0.97 -50.50
N ARG A 302 17.35 -0.01 -49.59
CA ARG A 302 18.38 -1.05 -49.63
C ARG A 302 17.78 -2.31 -50.28
N SER A 303 18.61 -2.92 -51.10
CA SER A 303 18.35 -3.94 -52.12
C SER A 303 17.55 -5.18 -51.69
N GLN A 304 16.76 -5.66 -52.65
CA GLN A 304 16.05 -6.94 -52.68
C GLN A 304 16.97 -8.14 -52.48
N ALA A 305 16.51 -9.13 -51.72
CA ALA A 305 16.87 -10.54 -51.91
C ALA A 305 15.60 -11.39 -51.77
N ARG A 306 15.44 -12.29 -52.74
CA ARG A 306 14.29 -13.15 -53.06
C ARG A 306 14.18 -14.34 -52.10
N TYR A 307 12.97 -14.89 -51.94
CA TYR A 307 12.56 -16.32 -52.05
C TYR A 307 11.10 -16.38 -51.56
N ALA A 308 10.13 -16.43 -52.47
CA ALA A 308 9.50 -17.63 -53.06
C ALA A 308 8.38 -18.21 -52.18
N ALA A 309 7.22 -18.32 -52.80
CA ALA A 309 5.92 -18.69 -52.26
C ALA A 309 5.78 -20.19 -51.99
N THR A 310 4.85 -20.55 -51.10
CA THR A 310 4.10 -21.81 -51.23
C THR A 310 2.71 -21.69 -50.57
N THR A 311 1.70 -21.64 -51.43
CA THR A 311 0.34 -22.25 -51.38
C THR A 311 -0.57 -22.16 -50.15
N LEU A 312 -1.66 -21.40 -50.38
CA LEU A 312 -3.10 -21.62 -50.14
C LEU A 312 -3.58 -22.92 -49.43
N GLY A 313 -4.49 -22.72 -48.46
CA GLY A 313 -5.54 -23.65 -48.02
C GLY A 313 -6.80 -22.86 -47.55
N PRO A 314 -8.04 -23.34 -47.78
CA PRO A 314 -9.27 -22.52 -47.81
C PRO A 314 -9.96 -22.32 -46.44
N PRO A 315 -10.96 -21.41 -46.33
CA PRO A 315 -11.60 -21.06 -45.07
C PRO A 315 -12.74 -22.03 -44.72
N PHE A 316 -12.85 -22.43 -43.45
CA PHE A 316 -13.97 -23.20 -42.94
C PHE A 316 -15.10 -22.28 -42.44
N ARG A 317 -16.33 -22.56 -42.87
CA ARG A 317 -17.56 -21.84 -42.56
C ARG A 317 -18.22 -22.30 -41.25
N GLN A 318 -19.06 -21.39 -40.75
CA GLN A 318 -19.93 -21.37 -39.58
C GLN A 318 -20.81 -22.61 -39.31
N SER A 319 -21.15 -22.80 -38.04
CA SER A 319 -22.49 -23.26 -37.64
C SER A 319 -22.99 -22.52 -36.39
N ALA A 320 -24.14 -21.87 -36.54
CA ALA A 320 -24.95 -21.31 -35.46
C ALA A 320 -25.84 -22.39 -34.85
N ALA A 321 -26.10 -22.32 -33.55
CA ALA A 321 -27.20 -23.02 -32.90
C ALA A 321 -27.90 -22.08 -31.91
N ARG A 322 -29.23 -22.07 -32.00
CA ARG A 322 -30.21 -21.30 -31.22
C ARG A 322 -30.60 -22.07 -29.94
N GLY A 323 -31.15 -21.36 -28.96
CA GLY A 323 -32.00 -21.89 -27.88
C GLY A 323 -31.73 -21.17 -26.55
N SER A 324 -32.46 -20.12 -26.18
CA SER A 324 -33.79 -20.10 -25.53
C SER A 324 -33.76 -20.46 -24.04
N GLY A 325 -34.12 -19.51 -23.17
CA GLY A 325 -34.59 -19.78 -21.80
C GLY A 325 -34.04 -18.87 -20.72
N GLY A 326 -34.67 -17.70 -20.50
CA GLY A 326 -34.71 -17.09 -19.17
C GLY A 326 -35.63 -17.89 -18.24
N PRO A 327 -35.72 -17.58 -16.93
CA PRO A 327 -36.58 -16.44 -16.60
C PRO A 327 -36.21 -15.63 -15.33
N THR A 328 -36.82 -14.43 -15.30
CA THR A 328 -37.45 -13.72 -14.15
C THR A 328 -36.64 -13.30 -12.92
N VAL A 329 -36.54 -11.98 -12.83
CA VAL A 329 -36.35 -11.12 -11.66
C VAL A 329 -37.62 -11.13 -10.80
N PHE A 330 -37.47 -11.19 -9.46
CA PHE A 330 -38.47 -10.74 -8.49
C PHE A 330 -37.84 -9.67 -7.57
N PRO A 331 -38.51 -8.54 -7.32
CA PRO A 331 -38.01 -7.51 -6.41
C PRO A 331 -38.48 -7.77 -4.98
N LEU A 332 -37.59 -7.62 -4.00
CA LEU A 332 -37.95 -7.53 -2.59
C LEU A 332 -38.16 -6.07 -2.23
N ALA A 333 -39.41 -5.77 -1.85
CA ALA A 333 -39.89 -4.49 -1.38
C ALA A 333 -39.34 -4.17 0.03
N MET A 334 -39.12 -2.88 0.27
CA MET A 334 -38.97 -2.29 1.60
C MET A 334 -40.34 -2.21 2.30
N PRO A 335 -40.40 -2.26 3.64
CA PRO A 335 -41.41 -1.54 4.38
C PRO A 335 -40.83 -0.24 4.96
N ALA A 336 -41.70 0.76 4.93
CA ALA A 336 -41.51 2.09 5.45
C ALA A 336 -41.58 2.16 6.99
N ALA A 337 -41.18 3.34 7.46
CA ALA A 337 -41.21 3.85 8.82
C ALA A 337 -42.47 3.53 9.63
N SER A 338 -42.25 3.31 10.93
CA SER A 338 -43.21 3.65 11.97
C SER A 338 -42.50 4.42 13.08
N ASP A 339 -42.84 5.70 13.11
CA ASP A 339 -42.73 6.68 14.17
C ASP A 339 -43.26 6.12 15.52
N SER A 340 -42.54 6.33 16.63
CA SER A 340 -43.10 6.76 17.92
C SER A 340 -42.15 6.68 19.13
N ARG A 341 -42.03 7.83 19.79
CA ARG A 341 -42.01 8.07 21.25
C ARG A 341 -40.70 7.85 22.04
N GLU A 342 -40.13 8.99 22.42
CA GLU A 342 -39.32 9.18 23.63
C GLU A 342 -40.04 8.73 24.91
N PRO A 343 -39.25 8.43 25.96
CA PRO A 343 -39.49 9.11 27.23
C PRO A 343 -38.21 9.64 27.91
N LYS A 344 -38.35 10.82 28.54
CA LYS A 344 -37.44 11.39 29.56
C LYS A 344 -37.40 10.51 30.82
N PRO A 345 -36.33 10.62 31.63
CA PRO A 345 -36.44 11.30 32.94
C PRO A 345 -35.26 12.28 33.16
N GLY A 346 -35.38 13.40 33.89
CA GLY A 346 -35.68 13.50 35.32
C GLY A 346 -34.38 13.38 36.12
N SER A 347 -33.66 14.50 36.30
CA SER A 347 -33.42 15.19 37.60
C SER A 347 -32.36 14.53 38.51
N ASP A 348 -31.23 15.20 38.72
CA ASP A 348 -30.91 15.81 40.02
C ASP A 348 -29.48 16.37 40.09
N SER A 349 -29.42 17.54 40.73
CA SER A 349 -28.27 18.32 41.15
C SER A 349 -27.45 17.63 42.25
N LEU A 350 -26.14 17.89 42.33
CA LEU A 350 -25.47 18.52 43.49
C LEU A 350 -23.96 18.66 43.27
N SER A 351 -23.48 19.86 43.58
CA SER A 351 -22.09 20.31 43.56
C SER A 351 -21.44 20.17 44.95
N ALA A 352 -20.17 19.77 45.03
CA ALA A 352 -19.19 20.20 46.06
C ALA A 352 -17.77 19.64 45.79
N PRO A 353 -16.69 20.28 46.31
CA PRO A 353 -15.37 20.41 45.64
C PRO A 353 -14.21 19.57 46.27
N PRO A 354 -12.95 19.67 45.79
CA PRO A 354 -11.88 18.68 46.05
C PRO A 354 -10.91 19.12 47.16
N PRO A 355 -10.03 18.22 47.64
CA PRO A 355 -8.81 18.62 48.32
C PRO A 355 -7.56 18.53 47.43
N ALA A 356 -6.67 19.46 47.73
CA ALA A 356 -5.44 19.80 47.03
C ALA A 356 -4.26 18.85 47.30
N GLY A 357 -3.26 18.92 46.42
CA GLY A 357 -1.86 18.97 46.83
C GLY A 357 -0.97 17.79 46.44
N LYS A 358 -0.21 17.93 45.35
CA LYS A 358 1.27 17.98 45.31
C LYS A 358 1.78 17.75 43.86
N LYS A 359 2.53 18.73 43.35
CA LYS A 359 3.48 18.65 42.21
C LYS A 359 4.89 18.94 42.78
N PRO A 360 5.99 18.79 42.03
CA PRO A 360 6.37 17.68 41.15
C PRO A 360 7.84 17.27 41.40
N THR A 361 8.29 16.13 40.87
CA THR A 361 9.73 15.90 40.62
C THR A 361 9.93 15.48 39.17
N THR A 362 10.58 16.37 38.41
CA THR A 362 11.20 16.09 37.12
C THR A 362 12.53 15.35 37.34
N PRO A 363 13.01 14.62 36.33
CA PRO A 363 14.18 15.15 35.62
C PRO A 363 14.00 15.15 34.10
N GLY A 364 14.62 16.16 33.49
CA GLY A 364 14.68 16.41 32.05
C GLY A 364 15.65 15.50 31.28
N PRO A 365 15.95 15.86 30.02
CA PRO A 365 16.15 14.91 28.93
C PRO A 365 17.63 14.58 28.68
N TRP A 366 17.90 13.35 28.25
CA TRP A 366 19.18 12.99 27.63
C TRP A 366 19.12 13.32 26.14
N ASN A 367 20.02 14.20 25.70
CA ASN A 367 20.23 14.53 24.30
C ASN A 367 21.74 14.49 23.97
N ARG A 368 22.02 13.93 22.79
CA ARG A 368 23.18 14.08 21.90
C ARG A 368 24.52 13.39 22.20
N ASN A 369 24.92 12.63 21.17
CA ASN A 369 26.19 12.67 20.44
C ASN A 369 27.50 12.80 21.25
N ASN A 370 28.39 11.82 21.05
CA ASN A 370 29.73 12.19 20.65
C ASN A 370 30.38 11.13 19.75
N ALA A 371 30.79 11.59 18.58
CA ALA A 371 31.71 10.91 17.68
C ALA A 371 33.11 11.48 17.90
N GLY A 372 34.13 10.62 17.88
CA GLY A 372 35.47 10.94 17.40
C GLY A 372 36.44 11.66 18.35
N HIS A 373 37.43 10.91 18.83
CA HIS A 373 38.87 11.22 18.65
C HIS A 373 39.67 9.95 19.01
N HIS A 374 40.27 9.30 18.00
CA HIS A 374 41.70 9.40 17.70
C HIS A 374 42.59 9.07 18.89
N ASP A 375 43.12 7.85 18.90
CA ASP A 375 44.51 7.68 19.28
C ASP A 375 45.19 6.56 18.50
N ARG A 376 46.29 6.94 17.85
CA ARG A 376 47.20 6.10 17.07
C ARG A 376 48.19 5.45 18.02
N LYS A 377 48.33 4.12 17.99
CA LYS A 377 49.56 3.41 18.41
C LYS A 377 49.80 2.27 17.43
N PHE A 378 50.70 2.49 16.48
CA PHE A 378 52.09 2.00 16.46
C PHE A 378 52.21 0.51 16.14
N TRP A 379 52.50 0.24 14.87
CA TRP A 379 53.02 -1.02 14.36
C TRP A 379 54.55 -1.04 14.58
N PRO A 380 55.15 -2.21 14.87
CA PRO A 380 56.50 -2.47 14.39
C PRO A 380 56.53 -3.71 13.50
N ASN A 381 57.18 -3.55 12.36
CA ASN A 381 57.70 -4.60 11.48
C ASN A 381 59.15 -4.16 11.16
N PRO A 382 60.06 -4.99 10.63
CA PRO A 382 60.18 -6.45 10.58
C PRO A 382 61.56 -6.93 11.11
N LYS A 383 61.78 -8.25 11.23
CA LYS A 383 62.89 -8.99 10.57
C LYS A 383 63.09 -10.42 11.09
N SER A 384 63.25 -11.33 10.11
CA SER A 384 64.09 -12.54 10.07
C SER A 384 63.97 -13.59 11.19
N MET A 385 63.59 -14.81 10.83
CA MET A 385 64.50 -15.95 10.62
C MET A 385 63.71 -17.27 10.52
N ALA A 386 64.15 -18.11 9.58
CA ALA A 386 63.95 -19.57 9.44
C ALA A 386 62.53 -20.11 9.24
#